data_AF-A0AA35Z1W3-F1
#
_entry.id   AF-A0AA35Z1W3-F1
#
_cell.length_a   1.000
_cell.length_b   1.000
_cell.length_c   1.000
_cell.angle_alpha   90.00
_cell.angle_beta   90.00
_cell.angle_gamma   90.00
#
_symmetry.space_group_name_H-M   'P 1'
#
loop_
_entity.id
_entity.type
_entity.pdbx_description
1 polymer ?
#
loop_
_entity_poly.entity_id
_entity_poly.type
_entity_poly.pdbx_seq_one_letter_code
_entity_poly.pdbx_strand_id
1 'polypeptide(L)'
;MDSNLYTLLQSSPYCPSSLLGSFKPNVQTMQSPMNRAYSGDQLSIPRLKFEGKRRLSVVKSIPKAEINDSSTVEVKATEDVKEIVNPVYVPTPSNRPLRTPHSGYHFDGTTRKFFEGWYFKVSIPERKQNFCFMYSVENPAFKKPLNGLEQLQYGQRFTGVGAQILGANDEYICQYTEESHNFWGSRHELKLGNSFTLQNGKKPPNNEVSPQIFNQSVVEGFQVTPLWNQGFIRDDEKTPYAKTVKTARWEYSTRPVYGWGNVGSTQKSTAGWLAAFPVFEPHWQICMAGGLSTGWIEWGEERYEFQNAPSYSEKNWGAGFPRKWFWVQCNVFKGASGEVGLTCAGGLRQLPGLSETFENAALIGVHYGGIFYEFVPWNGVVEWEVTQWGYWHVTAYNETHKIELEASTKDPGTTLRAPTTEAGFAAACKDTCTADLTLKIWEKANGKLILDVTSDMAAVEVGGGPWFNTWKGRTYTPEIVSRAINLPIDVEGILGSFPLLKPPGL
;
A
#
# COMPACT_ATOMS: atom_id res chain seq x y z
N MET A 1 -34.60 22.32 48.30
CA MET A 1 -35.98 21.86 48.08
C MET A 1 -35.88 20.79 47.02
N ASP A 2 -36.06 19.56 47.50
CA ASP A 2 -36.21 18.23 46.88
C ASP A 2 -35.08 17.78 45.91
N SER A 3 -34.13 16.88 46.20
CA SER A 3 -33.89 15.77 47.15
C SER A 3 -34.85 14.57 47.07
N ASN A 4 -34.40 13.47 46.42
CA ASN A 4 -34.23 12.10 46.96
C ASN A 4 -34.30 11.05 45.80
N LEU A 5 -33.33 10.17 45.55
CA LEU A 5 -32.75 9.03 46.29
C LEU A 5 -33.48 7.68 46.06
N TYR A 6 -32.66 6.62 45.92
CA TYR A 6 -32.92 5.16 45.94
C TYR A 6 -33.42 4.48 44.63
N THR A 7 -33.10 3.22 44.28
CA THR A 7 -32.04 2.22 44.60
C THR A 7 -32.35 0.96 43.78
N LEU A 8 -31.30 0.15 43.54
CA LEU A 8 -31.28 -1.26 43.11
C LEU A 8 -32.52 -2.11 43.43
N LEU A 9 -32.82 -3.08 42.55
CA LEU A 9 -33.19 -4.44 42.96
C LEU A 9 -33.00 -5.47 41.82
N GLN A 10 -32.23 -6.51 42.13
CA GLN A 10 -32.16 -7.79 41.43
C GLN A 10 -33.46 -8.60 41.66
N SER A 11 -33.84 -9.46 40.72
CA SER A 11 -34.25 -10.85 41.03
C SER A 11 -34.46 -11.67 39.74
N SER A 12 -33.77 -12.81 39.68
CA SER A 12 -34.19 -14.02 38.96
C SER A 12 -35.16 -14.80 39.88
N PRO A 13 -36.05 -15.67 39.36
CA PRO A 13 -35.74 -17.11 39.49
C PRO A 13 -36.26 -18.07 38.38
N TYR A 14 -35.48 -19.15 38.20
CA TYR A 14 -35.83 -20.58 38.00
C TYR A 14 -36.41 -21.18 36.68
N CYS A 15 -35.75 -22.29 36.31
CA CYS A 15 -36.01 -23.33 35.30
C CYS A 15 -37.33 -24.12 35.45
N PRO A 16 -37.64 -24.98 34.45
CA PRO A 16 -37.51 -26.42 34.72
C PRO A 16 -36.74 -27.22 33.66
N SER A 17 -36.13 -28.31 34.13
CA SER A 17 -35.35 -29.32 33.41
C SER A 17 -36.19 -30.48 32.87
N SER A 18 -35.79 -31.07 31.74
CA SER A 18 -35.76 -32.51 31.41
C SER A 18 -35.56 -32.65 29.89
N LEU A 19 -34.94 -33.66 29.28
CA LEU A 19 -34.05 -34.77 29.64
C LEU A 19 -33.55 -35.35 28.30
N LEU A 20 -32.34 -35.91 28.31
CA LEU A 20 -31.84 -37.00 27.45
C LEU A 20 -31.62 -36.78 25.94
N GLY A 21 -30.37 -37.00 25.50
CA GLY A 21 -30.06 -37.22 24.10
C GLY A 21 -28.57 -37.11 23.74
N SER A 22 -27.70 -37.87 24.41
CA SER A 22 -26.30 -38.00 24.03
C SER A 22 -26.15 -38.75 22.70
N PHE A 23 -25.69 -38.07 21.64
CA PHE A 23 -25.19 -38.72 20.42
C PHE A 23 -23.73 -38.31 20.19
N LYS A 24 -22.81 -39.23 20.48
CA LYS A 24 -21.43 -39.22 20.00
C LYS A 24 -21.38 -40.07 18.73
N PRO A 25 -20.86 -39.59 17.58
CA PRO A 25 -20.47 -40.48 16.50
C PRO A 25 -19.11 -41.10 16.81
N ASN A 26 -19.09 -42.43 16.88
CA ASN A 26 -17.88 -43.25 16.81
C ASN A 26 -17.17 -43.00 15.46
N VAL A 27 -15.94 -42.51 15.48
CA VAL A 27 -15.03 -42.67 14.33
C VAL A 27 -14.23 -43.94 14.57
N GLN A 28 -14.63 -45.01 13.87
CA GLN A 28 -13.87 -46.24 13.75
C GLN A 28 -12.60 -45.96 12.95
N THR A 29 -11.45 -46.13 13.60
CA THR A 29 -10.16 -46.33 12.96
C THR A 29 -10.17 -47.67 12.21
N MET A 30 -10.17 -47.62 10.87
CA MET A 30 -9.77 -48.78 10.06
C MET A 30 -8.26 -48.76 9.86
N GLN A 31 -7.57 -49.68 10.55
CA GLN A 31 -6.24 -50.16 10.18
C GLN A 31 -6.39 -51.51 9.47
N SER A 32 -5.66 -51.69 8.36
CA SER A 32 -4.94 -52.90 7.88
C SER A 32 -4.91 -52.97 6.34
N PRO A 33 -4.01 -53.76 5.69
CA PRO A 33 -2.58 -53.94 5.95
C PRO A 33 -1.70 -53.94 4.67
N MET A 34 -0.38 -53.92 4.88
CA MET A 34 0.70 -54.57 4.11
C MET A 34 0.97 -54.26 2.62
N ASN A 35 2.21 -53.77 2.41
CA ASN A 35 3.25 -54.28 1.51
C ASN A 35 2.86 -54.80 0.11
N ARG A 36 3.37 -54.11 -0.92
CA ARG A 36 4.13 -54.77 -1.99
C ARG A 36 5.07 -53.80 -2.69
N ALA A 37 6.33 -54.23 -2.77
CA ALA A 37 7.40 -53.65 -3.56
C ALA A 37 7.09 -53.70 -5.06
N TYR A 38 7.50 -52.67 -5.81
CA TYR A 38 7.93 -52.81 -7.19
C TYR A 38 9.04 -51.80 -7.51
N SER A 39 10.12 -52.36 -8.03
CA SER A 39 11.26 -51.75 -8.69
C SER A 39 10.85 -51.03 -9.99
N GLY A 40 11.56 -49.96 -10.36
CA GLY A 40 11.44 -49.39 -11.70
C GLY A 40 12.21 -48.08 -11.87
N ASP A 41 13.44 -48.23 -12.39
CA ASP A 41 14.10 -47.38 -13.37
C ASP A 41 14.42 -45.90 -13.07
N GLN A 42 15.73 -45.69 -12.90
CA GLN A 42 16.42 -44.42 -13.08
C GLN A 42 16.28 -43.95 -14.53
N LEU A 43 15.65 -42.79 -14.73
CA LEU A 43 15.75 -42.02 -15.97
C LEU A 43 16.61 -40.77 -15.71
N SER A 44 17.80 -40.81 -16.31
CA SER A 44 18.80 -39.75 -16.37
C SER A 44 18.32 -38.53 -17.15
N ILE A 45 18.44 -37.34 -16.55
CA ILE A 45 18.23 -36.05 -17.22
C ILE A 45 19.61 -35.47 -17.60
N PRO A 46 19.84 -35.02 -18.86
CA PRO A 46 21.15 -34.52 -19.27
C PRO A 46 21.41 -33.10 -18.72
N ARG A 47 22.60 -32.92 -18.14
CA ARG A 47 23.17 -31.61 -17.79
C ARG A 47 23.67 -30.91 -19.06
N LEU A 48 22.98 -29.86 -19.49
CA LEU A 48 23.52 -28.88 -20.43
C LEU A 48 24.40 -27.88 -19.68
N LYS A 49 25.71 -27.97 -19.91
CA LYS A 49 26.71 -26.95 -19.55
C LYS A 49 26.60 -25.82 -20.57
N PHE A 50 26.32 -24.60 -20.12
CA PHE A 50 26.65 -23.38 -20.86
C PHE A 50 27.71 -22.61 -20.06
N GLU A 51 28.96 -22.71 -20.52
CA GLU A 51 30.03 -21.79 -20.17
C GLU A 51 29.85 -20.50 -20.97
N GLY A 52 29.73 -19.38 -20.27
CA GLY A 52 29.68 -18.04 -20.87
C GLY A 52 30.41 -17.05 -19.98
N LYS A 53 31.75 -17.09 -19.98
CA LYS A 53 32.59 -16.05 -19.39
C LYS A 53 32.44 -14.76 -20.21
N ARG A 54 31.79 -13.73 -19.66
CA ARG A 54 31.98 -12.34 -20.10
C ARG A 54 32.71 -11.56 -19.00
N ARG A 55 33.96 -11.21 -19.31
CA ARG A 55 34.80 -10.27 -18.56
C ARG A 55 34.14 -8.88 -18.60
N LEU A 56 33.85 -8.31 -17.44
CA LEU A 56 33.61 -6.89 -17.27
C LEU A 56 34.95 -6.17 -17.12
N SER A 57 35.25 -5.26 -18.05
CA SER A 57 36.43 -4.41 -18.02
C SER A 57 36.23 -3.25 -17.06
N VAL A 58 37.09 -3.21 -16.03
CA VAL A 58 37.25 -2.10 -15.08
C VAL A 58 37.83 -0.89 -15.80
N VAL A 59 37.11 0.23 -15.80
CA VAL A 59 37.66 1.53 -16.24
C VAL A 59 38.63 2.03 -15.18
N LYS A 60 39.90 2.15 -15.57
CA LYS A 60 40.98 2.69 -14.74
C LYS A 60 40.84 4.21 -14.60
N SER A 61 41.07 4.67 -13.39
CA SER A 61 41.28 6.05 -12.98
C SER A 61 42.46 6.71 -13.71
N ILE A 62 42.32 7.99 -14.04
CA ILE A 62 43.36 8.86 -14.60
C ILE A 62 44.09 9.56 -13.43
N PRO A 63 45.43 9.75 -13.48
CA PRO A 63 46.19 10.33 -12.37
C PRO A 63 46.16 11.87 -12.35
N LYS A 64 46.30 12.42 -11.14
CA LYS A 64 46.53 13.83 -10.81
C LYS A 64 47.72 14.40 -11.59
N ALA A 65 47.53 15.58 -12.19
CA ALA A 65 48.62 16.47 -12.60
C ALA A 65 48.59 17.72 -11.70
N GLU A 66 49.74 18.05 -11.11
CA GLU A 66 50.02 19.32 -10.46
C GLU A 66 50.36 20.38 -11.51
N ILE A 67 49.75 21.56 -11.42
CA ILE A 67 50.25 22.80 -12.03
C ILE A 67 49.98 23.96 -11.06
N ASN A 68 51.04 24.59 -10.57
CA ASN A 68 51.05 25.97 -10.07
C ASN A 68 50.96 26.91 -11.28
N ASP A 69 50.08 27.92 -11.25
CA ASP A 69 50.45 29.32 -10.97
C ASP A 69 49.32 30.29 -11.38
N SER A 70 49.25 31.37 -10.61
CA SER A 70 48.52 32.64 -10.74
C SER A 70 47.87 32.98 -12.10
N SER A 71 46.56 33.22 -12.10
CA SER A 71 45.95 34.42 -12.71
C SER A 71 44.47 34.56 -12.31
N THR A 72 44.10 35.75 -11.88
CA THR A 72 42.72 36.18 -11.59
C THR A 72 41.88 36.13 -12.85
N VAL A 73 40.93 35.19 -12.90
CA VAL A 73 39.86 35.15 -13.90
C VAL A 73 38.53 35.23 -13.16
N GLU A 74 37.77 36.29 -13.46
CA GLU A 74 36.40 36.46 -13.01
C GLU A 74 35.57 35.23 -13.42
N VAL A 75 35.15 34.45 -12.43
CA VAL A 75 34.18 33.37 -12.63
C VAL A 75 32.82 34.03 -12.82
N LYS A 76 32.44 34.29 -14.08
CA LYS A 76 31.02 34.43 -14.43
C LYS A 76 30.36 33.10 -14.08
N ALA A 77 29.48 33.13 -13.08
CA ALA A 77 28.58 32.03 -12.79
C ALA A 77 27.83 31.68 -14.06
N THR A 78 28.18 30.56 -14.68
CA THR A 78 27.33 29.90 -15.65
C THR A 78 26.08 29.48 -14.88
N GLU A 79 24.94 30.13 -15.17
CA GLU A 79 23.65 29.58 -14.81
C GLU A 79 23.60 28.16 -15.38
N ASP A 80 23.65 27.15 -14.50
CA ASP A 80 23.33 25.77 -14.87
C ASP A 80 21.89 25.80 -15.38
N VAL A 81 21.74 25.84 -16.71
CA VAL A 81 20.46 25.63 -17.35
C VAL A 81 20.06 24.20 -17.01
N LYS A 82 19.24 24.04 -15.96
CA LYS A 82 18.61 22.77 -15.64
C LYS A 82 17.84 22.35 -16.88
N GLU A 83 18.36 21.35 -17.57
CA GLU A 83 17.71 20.76 -18.72
C GLU A 83 16.31 20.28 -18.28
N ILE A 84 15.25 20.82 -18.89
CA ILE A 84 13.88 20.47 -18.54
C ILE A 84 13.66 19.04 -19.03
N VAL A 85 13.73 18.08 -18.10
CA VAL A 85 13.51 16.67 -18.41
C VAL A 85 12.01 16.40 -18.42
N ASN A 86 11.43 16.43 -19.62
CA ASN A 86 10.03 16.08 -19.81
C ASN A 86 9.79 14.60 -19.45
N PRO A 87 8.68 14.27 -18.77
CA PRO A 87 8.32 12.89 -18.50
C PRO A 87 8.09 12.12 -19.81
N VAL A 88 8.57 10.88 -19.88
CA VAL A 88 8.42 10.05 -21.09
C VAL A 88 7.33 9.02 -20.84
N TYR A 89 6.23 9.14 -21.58
CA TYR A 89 5.17 8.14 -21.57
C TYR A 89 5.59 6.90 -22.34
N VAL A 90 5.41 5.74 -21.70
CA VAL A 90 5.55 4.42 -22.32
C VAL A 90 4.29 3.62 -21.98
N PRO A 91 3.57 3.07 -22.97
CA PRO A 91 2.44 2.18 -22.72
C PRO A 91 2.85 1.03 -21.81
N THR A 92 2.03 0.74 -20.80
CA THR A 92 2.38 -0.28 -19.82
C THR A 92 2.35 -1.67 -20.47
N PRO A 93 3.48 -2.39 -20.53
CA PRO A 93 3.54 -3.70 -21.16
C PRO A 93 2.76 -4.74 -20.35
N SER A 94 2.26 -5.76 -21.03
CA SER A 94 1.72 -6.96 -20.37
C SER A 94 2.86 -7.76 -19.77
N ASN A 95 2.82 -8.06 -18.47
CA ASN A 95 3.86 -8.77 -17.71
C ASN A 95 5.19 -8.02 -17.61
N ARG A 96 5.45 -7.42 -16.43
CA ARG A 96 6.69 -6.71 -16.10
C ARG A 96 7.49 -7.48 -15.02
N PRO A 97 8.84 -7.46 -15.03
CA PRO A 97 9.66 -8.20 -14.06
C PRO A 97 9.38 -7.85 -12.59
N LEU A 98 9.04 -6.58 -12.33
CA LEU A 98 8.73 -6.07 -10.98
C LEU A 98 7.23 -6.03 -10.68
N ARG A 99 6.41 -6.78 -11.44
CA ARG A 99 4.99 -6.91 -11.13
C ARG A 99 4.86 -7.64 -9.80
N THR A 100 4.09 -7.07 -8.89
CA THR A 100 3.71 -7.75 -7.66
C THR A 100 2.43 -8.53 -7.90
N PRO A 101 2.19 -9.63 -7.16
CA PRO A 101 0.87 -10.21 -7.04
C PRO A 101 -0.16 -9.13 -6.68
N HIS A 102 -1.43 -9.37 -7.00
CA HIS A 102 -2.53 -8.45 -6.67
C HIS A 102 -2.42 -7.05 -7.34
N SER A 103 -1.62 -6.90 -8.40
CA SER A 103 -1.51 -5.62 -9.12
C SER A 103 -2.83 -5.19 -9.78
N GLY A 104 -3.67 -6.14 -10.21
CA GLY A 104 -4.92 -5.84 -10.93
C GLY A 104 -6.08 -5.41 -10.03
N TYR A 105 -7.15 -4.91 -10.64
CA TYR A 105 -8.41 -4.53 -10.02
C TYR A 105 -9.19 -5.76 -9.51
N HIS A 106 -9.60 -5.75 -8.23
CA HIS A 106 -10.15 -6.92 -7.51
C HIS A 106 -11.67 -7.01 -7.52
N PHE A 107 -12.38 -6.05 -8.12
CA PHE A 107 -13.83 -6.12 -8.13
C PHE A 107 -14.33 -7.39 -8.83
N ASP A 108 -15.09 -8.20 -8.10
CA ASP A 108 -15.56 -9.52 -8.50
C ASP A 108 -16.92 -9.49 -9.22
N GLY A 109 -17.55 -8.32 -9.35
CA GLY A 109 -18.87 -8.18 -9.98
C GLY A 109 -20.05 -8.37 -9.02
N THR A 110 -19.80 -8.66 -7.75
CA THR A 110 -20.86 -8.93 -6.77
C THR A 110 -21.40 -7.64 -6.11
N THR A 111 -22.51 -7.76 -5.39
CA THR A 111 -23.15 -6.64 -4.65
C THR A 111 -22.72 -6.56 -3.18
N ARG A 112 -21.67 -7.30 -2.78
CA ARG A 112 -21.10 -7.22 -1.43
C ARG A 112 -20.53 -5.82 -1.17
N LYS A 113 -20.37 -5.45 0.11
CA LYS A 113 -19.59 -4.25 0.45
C LYS A 113 -18.20 -4.38 -0.14
N PHE A 114 -17.81 -3.40 -0.94
CA PHE A 114 -16.53 -3.37 -1.61
C PHE A 114 -16.04 -1.93 -1.78
N PHE A 115 -14.76 -1.73 -1.51
CA PHE A 115 -13.97 -0.62 -2.00
C PHE A 115 -12.66 -1.17 -2.56
N GLU A 116 -12.03 -0.36 -3.41
CA GLU A 116 -10.62 -0.49 -3.71
C GLU A 116 -9.97 0.89 -3.70
N GLY A 117 -8.81 0.99 -3.06
CA GLY A 117 -8.04 2.20 -2.90
C GLY A 117 -6.60 2.00 -3.38
N TRP A 118 -6.00 3.05 -3.92
CA TRP A 118 -4.63 3.06 -4.39
C TRP A 118 -3.92 4.29 -3.86
N TYR A 119 -2.67 4.13 -3.46
CA TYR A 119 -1.82 5.18 -2.95
C TYR A 119 -0.51 5.22 -3.75
N PHE A 120 -0.09 6.40 -4.15
CA PHE A 120 1.18 6.66 -4.82
C PHE A 120 1.86 7.84 -4.15
N LYS A 121 3.17 7.74 -3.90
CA LYS A 121 3.94 8.84 -3.34
C LYS A 121 5.12 9.18 -4.22
N VAL A 122 5.37 10.48 -4.37
CA VAL A 122 6.62 11.04 -4.90
C VAL A 122 7.23 11.94 -3.83
N SER A 123 8.49 11.70 -3.47
CA SER A 123 9.26 12.54 -2.56
C SER A 123 10.22 13.40 -3.38
N ILE A 124 10.26 14.71 -3.13
CA ILE A 124 11.17 15.68 -3.78
C ILE A 124 12.15 16.19 -2.73
N PRO A 125 13.30 15.50 -2.50
CA PRO A 125 14.19 15.80 -1.38
C PRO A 125 14.75 17.22 -1.42
N GLU A 126 15.02 17.76 -2.62
CA GLU A 126 15.59 19.09 -2.82
C GLU A 126 14.63 20.20 -2.36
N ARG A 127 13.33 19.91 -2.36
CA ARG A 127 12.27 20.82 -1.88
C ARG A 127 11.77 20.46 -0.49
N LYS A 128 12.18 19.31 0.05
CA LYS A 128 11.61 18.70 1.26
C LYS A 128 10.09 18.57 1.21
N GLN A 129 9.56 18.21 0.05
CA GLN A 129 8.12 18.03 -0.14
C GLN A 129 7.79 16.61 -0.57
N ASN A 130 6.61 16.14 -0.21
CA ASN A 130 6.03 14.90 -0.70
C ASN A 130 4.68 15.18 -1.37
N PHE A 131 4.34 14.35 -2.34
CA PHE A 131 3.01 14.32 -2.94
C PHE A 131 2.46 12.90 -2.89
N CYS A 132 1.38 12.73 -2.16
CA CYS A 132 0.69 11.48 -1.95
C CYS A 132 -0.62 11.53 -2.74
N PHE A 133 -0.73 10.75 -3.80
CA PHE A 133 -1.92 10.61 -4.62
C PHE A 133 -2.71 9.40 -4.14
N MET A 134 -3.99 9.60 -3.87
CA MET A 134 -4.89 8.56 -3.40
C MET A 134 -6.12 8.50 -4.29
N TYR A 135 -6.42 7.32 -4.81
CA TYR A 135 -7.59 7.05 -5.63
C TYR A 135 -8.46 6.01 -4.94
N SER A 136 -9.77 6.11 -5.08
CA SER A 136 -10.71 5.15 -4.52
C SER A 136 -11.89 4.90 -5.42
N VAL A 137 -12.47 3.70 -5.34
CA VAL A 137 -13.78 3.35 -5.90
C VAL A 137 -14.57 2.55 -4.88
N GLU A 138 -15.84 2.90 -4.69
CA GLU A 138 -16.75 2.23 -3.76
C GLU A 138 -17.94 1.59 -4.50
N ASN A 139 -18.24 0.34 -4.15
CA ASN A 139 -19.35 -0.50 -4.63
C ASN A 139 -19.69 -0.32 -6.12
N PRO A 140 -18.74 -0.58 -7.04
CA PRO A 140 -18.86 -0.34 -8.49
C PRO A 140 -19.96 -1.17 -9.18
N ALA A 141 -20.57 -2.12 -8.47
CA ALA A 141 -21.80 -2.82 -8.87
C ALA A 141 -22.97 -1.84 -9.07
N PHE A 142 -22.99 -0.75 -8.29
CA PHE A 142 -23.97 0.31 -8.36
C PHE A 142 -23.29 1.55 -8.95
N LYS A 143 -23.76 1.98 -10.13
CA LYS A 143 -23.16 3.13 -10.84
C LYS A 143 -23.59 4.49 -10.27
N LYS A 144 -24.60 4.49 -9.41
CA LYS A 144 -25.21 5.66 -8.77
C LYS A 144 -25.60 5.29 -7.33
N PRO A 145 -25.88 6.28 -6.47
CA PRO A 145 -26.46 6.05 -5.15
C PRO A 145 -27.68 5.14 -5.23
N LEU A 146 -27.75 4.17 -4.30
CA LEU A 146 -28.84 3.20 -4.25
C LEU A 146 -30.17 3.90 -3.98
N ASN A 147 -31.21 3.56 -4.74
CA ASN A 147 -32.57 4.00 -4.46
C ASN A 147 -33.18 3.21 -3.28
N GLY A 148 -34.36 3.62 -2.81
CA GLY A 148 -34.99 3.01 -1.63
C GLY A 148 -35.23 1.50 -1.72
N LEU A 149 -35.54 0.97 -2.90
CA LEU A 149 -35.73 -0.48 -3.11
C LEU A 149 -34.39 -1.23 -3.05
N GLU A 150 -33.35 -0.67 -3.66
CA GLU A 150 -32.00 -1.24 -3.63
C GLU A 150 -31.43 -1.22 -2.21
N GLN A 151 -31.66 -0.15 -1.44
CA GLN A 151 -31.26 -0.08 -0.04
C GLN A 151 -31.99 -1.12 0.82
N LEU A 152 -33.27 -1.39 0.54
CA LEU A 152 -34.01 -2.45 1.24
C LEU A 152 -33.46 -3.84 0.92
N GLN A 153 -33.06 -4.08 -0.34
CA GLN A 153 -32.56 -5.37 -0.80
C GLN A 153 -31.11 -5.65 -0.37
N TYR A 154 -30.22 -4.68 -0.49
CA TYR A 154 -28.77 -4.85 -0.32
C TYR A 154 -28.23 -4.22 0.97
N GLY A 155 -29.04 -3.47 1.70
CA GLY A 155 -28.61 -2.63 2.80
C GLY A 155 -27.85 -1.39 2.32
N GLN A 156 -27.36 -0.59 3.27
CA GLN A 156 -26.61 0.63 2.97
C GLN A 156 -25.28 0.32 2.27
N ARG A 157 -25.06 0.93 1.09
CA ARG A 157 -23.81 0.88 0.33
C ARG A 157 -23.46 2.28 -0.14
N PHE A 158 -22.18 2.63 -0.01
CA PHE A 158 -21.64 3.88 -0.51
C PHE A 158 -21.12 3.66 -1.92
N THR A 159 -21.41 4.56 -2.84
CA THR A 159 -20.96 4.46 -4.22
C THR A 159 -20.15 5.68 -4.55
N GLY A 160 -19.13 5.52 -5.38
CA GLY A 160 -18.40 6.68 -5.85
C GLY A 160 -16.98 6.39 -6.28
N VAL A 161 -16.32 7.48 -6.68
CA VAL A 161 -14.92 7.51 -7.06
C VAL A 161 -14.30 8.76 -6.45
N GLY A 162 -13.20 8.58 -5.74
CA GLY A 162 -12.42 9.67 -5.14
C GLY A 162 -11.06 9.80 -5.80
N ALA A 163 -10.61 11.04 -5.95
CA ALA A 163 -9.21 11.39 -6.17
C ALA A 163 -8.82 12.45 -5.15
N GLN A 164 -7.83 12.17 -4.32
CA GLN A 164 -7.35 13.09 -3.31
C GLN A 164 -5.82 13.13 -3.30
N ILE A 165 -5.24 14.28 -2.96
CA ILE A 165 -3.78 14.47 -2.90
C ILE A 165 -3.43 15.19 -1.62
N LEU A 166 -2.56 14.60 -0.81
CA LEU A 166 -1.83 15.29 0.26
C LEU A 166 -0.50 15.75 -0.35
N GLY A 167 -0.34 17.05 -0.52
CA GLY A 167 0.74 17.66 -1.30
C GLY A 167 1.70 18.48 -0.45
N ALA A 168 2.35 19.43 -1.12
CA ALA A 168 3.32 20.31 -0.48
C ALA A 168 2.72 21.05 0.72
N ASN A 169 3.51 21.19 1.79
CA ASN A 169 3.14 21.85 3.04
C ASN A 169 1.91 21.23 3.73
N ASP A 170 1.69 19.92 3.54
CA ASP A 170 0.54 19.17 4.04
C ASP A 170 -0.82 19.76 3.61
N GLU A 171 -0.84 20.55 2.53
CA GLU A 171 -2.07 21.01 1.90
C GLU A 171 -2.75 19.86 1.18
N TYR A 172 -4.06 19.99 1.01
CA TYR A 172 -4.91 18.91 0.55
C TYR A 172 -5.79 19.32 -0.63
N ILE A 173 -6.16 18.36 -1.47
CA ILE A 173 -7.20 18.54 -2.47
C ILE A 173 -7.94 17.22 -2.61
N CYS A 174 -9.26 17.30 -2.75
CA CYS A 174 -10.12 16.13 -2.91
C CYS A 174 -11.21 16.46 -3.91
N GLN A 175 -11.40 15.57 -4.87
CA GLN A 175 -12.53 15.58 -5.78
C GLN A 175 -13.24 14.24 -5.69
N TYR A 176 -14.53 14.27 -5.38
CA TYR A 176 -15.33 13.07 -5.18
C TYR A 176 -16.69 13.16 -5.87
N THR A 177 -17.08 12.07 -6.51
CA THR A 177 -18.41 11.85 -7.07
C THR A 177 -19.01 10.57 -6.53
N GLU A 178 -20.32 10.55 -6.32
CA GLU A 178 -21.05 9.34 -5.91
C GLU A 178 -21.35 8.40 -7.08
N GLU A 179 -21.01 8.80 -8.31
CA GLU A 179 -21.23 8.02 -9.52
C GLU A 179 -19.93 7.40 -10.04
N SER A 180 -19.97 6.12 -10.45
CA SER A 180 -18.80 5.36 -10.90
C SER A 180 -18.87 4.96 -12.39
N HIS A 181 -19.67 5.67 -13.18
CA HIS A 181 -19.91 5.33 -14.60
C HIS A 181 -18.69 5.55 -15.51
N ASN A 182 -17.79 6.48 -15.16
CA ASN A 182 -16.57 6.78 -15.91
C ASN A 182 -15.31 6.09 -15.36
N PHE A 183 -15.44 5.31 -14.29
CA PHE A 183 -14.32 4.58 -13.70
C PHE A 183 -14.01 3.32 -14.51
N TRP A 184 -12.73 3.05 -14.69
CA TRP A 184 -12.24 1.78 -15.23
C TRP A 184 -11.00 1.31 -14.46
N GLY A 185 -10.83 0.00 -14.38
CA GLY A 185 -9.68 -0.65 -13.77
C GLY A 185 -9.35 -1.97 -14.48
N SER A 186 -8.07 -2.19 -14.77
CA SER A 186 -7.60 -3.42 -15.41
C SER A 186 -7.57 -4.58 -14.42
N ARG A 187 -8.17 -5.72 -14.79
CA ARG A 187 -8.20 -6.92 -13.93
C ARG A 187 -6.84 -7.56 -13.67
N HIS A 188 -5.86 -7.32 -14.55
CA HIS A 188 -4.59 -8.05 -14.54
C HIS A 188 -3.36 -7.17 -14.39
N GLU A 189 -3.50 -5.85 -14.42
CA GLU A 189 -2.39 -4.92 -14.26
C GLU A 189 -2.84 -3.74 -13.42
N LEU A 190 -1.90 -3.11 -12.71
CA LEU A 190 -2.17 -1.87 -11.97
C LEU A 190 -2.39 -0.75 -12.98
N LYS A 191 -3.58 -0.66 -13.56
CA LYS A 191 -4.01 0.39 -14.47
C LYS A 191 -5.43 0.76 -14.09
N LEU A 192 -5.66 2.04 -13.86
CA LEU A 192 -7.00 2.56 -13.60
C LEU A 192 -7.11 4.02 -14.02
N GLY A 193 -8.34 4.48 -14.13
CA GLY A 193 -8.62 5.89 -14.36
C GLY A 193 -10.08 6.22 -14.13
N ASN A 194 -10.34 7.53 -14.04
CA ASN A 194 -11.68 8.08 -13.96
C ASN A 194 -11.72 9.43 -14.67
N SER A 195 -12.88 9.74 -15.26
CA SER A 195 -13.19 11.07 -15.77
C SER A 195 -14.30 11.68 -14.92
N PHE A 196 -14.00 12.77 -14.20
CA PHE A 196 -15.02 13.56 -13.50
C PHE A 196 -15.75 14.46 -14.48
N THR A 197 -14.99 15.11 -15.38
CA THR A 197 -15.53 15.99 -16.42
C THR A 197 -14.88 15.67 -17.76
N LEU A 198 -15.70 15.56 -18.79
CA LEU A 198 -15.27 15.27 -20.17
C LEU A 198 -15.28 16.54 -21.03
N GLN A 199 -14.45 16.53 -22.07
CA GLN A 199 -14.53 17.49 -23.16
C GLN A 199 -15.85 17.32 -23.92
N ASN A 200 -16.44 18.40 -24.41
CA ASN A 200 -17.73 18.36 -25.11
C ASN A 200 -17.73 17.36 -26.28
N GLY A 201 -18.69 16.44 -26.27
CA GLY A 201 -18.88 15.41 -27.30
C GLY A 201 -17.86 14.27 -27.26
N LYS A 202 -16.97 14.21 -26.26
CA LYS A 202 -16.01 13.12 -26.08
C LYS A 202 -16.56 12.02 -25.18
N LYS A 203 -16.04 10.81 -25.36
CA LYS A 203 -16.33 9.65 -24.51
C LYS A 203 -15.22 9.49 -23.47
N PRO A 204 -15.54 8.98 -22.26
CA PRO A 204 -14.51 8.67 -21.29
C PRO A 204 -13.60 7.54 -21.81
N PRO A 205 -12.28 7.61 -21.57
CA PRO A 205 -11.41 6.45 -21.72
C PRO A 205 -11.92 5.29 -20.86
N ASN A 206 -11.79 4.06 -21.34
CA ASN A 206 -12.16 2.84 -20.62
C ASN A 206 -10.96 1.90 -20.39
N ASN A 207 -9.76 2.36 -20.75
CA ASN A 207 -8.48 1.70 -20.57
C ASN A 207 -7.36 2.75 -20.65
N GLU A 208 -6.12 2.33 -20.43
CA GLU A 208 -4.93 3.15 -20.60
C GLU A 208 -4.87 3.76 -22.01
N VAL A 209 -4.69 5.07 -22.08
CA VAL A 209 -4.49 5.84 -23.31
C VAL A 209 -3.26 6.75 -23.19
N SER A 210 -2.74 7.25 -24.31
CA SER A 210 -1.63 8.21 -24.26
C SER A 210 -2.06 9.54 -23.61
N PRO A 211 -1.10 10.33 -23.08
CA PRO A 211 -1.39 11.64 -22.50
C PRO A 211 -2.13 12.56 -23.48
N GLN A 212 -1.79 12.52 -24.77
CA GLN A 212 -2.44 13.31 -25.81
C GLN A 212 -3.93 12.95 -25.95
N ILE A 213 -4.26 11.66 -25.99
CA ILE A 213 -5.65 11.19 -26.11
C ILE A 213 -6.44 11.53 -24.84
N PHE A 214 -5.82 11.36 -23.67
CA PHE A 214 -6.42 11.72 -22.39
C PHE A 214 -6.77 13.22 -22.34
N ASN A 215 -5.80 14.10 -22.63
CA ASN A 215 -5.98 15.56 -22.58
C ASN A 215 -6.99 16.07 -23.63
N GLN A 216 -7.19 15.34 -24.73
CA GLN A 216 -8.24 15.64 -25.72
C GLN A 216 -9.65 15.24 -25.28
N SER A 217 -9.77 14.39 -24.26
CA SER A 217 -11.04 13.75 -23.88
C SER A 217 -11.50 14.12 -22.47
N VAL A 218 -10.57 14.30 -21.54
CA VAL A 218 -10.81 14.49 -20.11
C VAL A 218 -10.42 15.92 -19.73
N VAL A 219 -11.35 16.65 -19.11
CA VAL A 219 -11.09 17.98 -18.53
C VAL A 219 -10.60 17.84 -17.10
N GLU A 220 -11.31 17.02 -16.29
CA GLU A 220 -10.97 16.71 -14.90
C GLU A 220 -11.05 15.20 -14.70
N GLY A 221 -10.02 14.62 -14.10
CA GLY A 221 -9.87 13.17 -13.98
C GLY A 221 -8.43 12.76 -13.81
N PHE A 222 -8.21 11.45 -13.79
CA PHE A 222 -6.88 10.88 -13.66
C PHE A 222 -6.76 9.56 -14.42
N GLN A 223 -5.52 9.22 -14.72
CA GLN A 223 -5.11 7.90 -15.20
C GLN A 223 -3.78 7.55 -14.53
N VAL A 224 -3.70 6.34 -13.99
CA VAL A 224 -2.47 5.85 -13.38
C VAL A 224 -2.17 4.42 -13.78
N THR A 225 -0.88 4.14 -13.93
CA THR A 225 -0.27 2.85 -14.24
C THR A 225 0.98 2.66 -13.37
N PRO A 226 1.72 1.53 -13.42
CA PRO A 226 2.97 1.41 -12.68
C PRO A 226 4.09 2.32 -13.21
N LEU A 227 3.94 2.84 -14.43
CA LEU A 227 4.98 3.58 -15.15
C LEU A 227 4.61 5.03 -15.44
N TRP A 228 3.35 5.41 -15.16
CA TRP A 228 2.81 6.69 -15.56
C TRP A 228 1.69 7.13 -14.64
N ASN A 229 1.71 8.39 -14.22
CA ASN A 229 0.60 9.01 -13.51
C ASN A 229 0.35 10.42 -14.08
N GLN A 230 -0.91 10.69 -14.41
CA GLN A 230 -1.33 12.00 -14.89
C GLN A 230 -2.75 12.33 -14.42
N GLY A 231 -3.05 13.62 -14.38
CA GLY A 231 -4.41 14.07 -14.15
C GLY A 231 -4.51 15.54 -13.85
N PHE A 232 -5.76 15.95 -13.66
CA PHE A 232 -6.14 17.28 -13.25
C PHE A 232 -7.40 17.19 -12.41
N ILE A 233 -7.38 17.77 -11.21
CA ILE A 233 -8.54 17.85 -10.32
C ILE A 233 -8.66 19.25 -9.71
N ARG A 234 -9.87 19.60 -9.29
CA ARG A 234 -10.17 20.84 -8.58
C ARG A 234 -10.79 20.54 -7.22
N ASP A 235 -10.59 21.45 -6.28
CA ASP A 235 -11.29 21.41 -4.99
C ASP A 235 -12.80 21.46 -5.25
N ASP A 236 -13.53 20.45 -4.76
CA ASP A 236 -14.98 20.38 -4.87
C ASP A 236 -15.72 21.12 -3.75
N GLU A 237 -14.97 21.81 -2.88
CA GLU A 237 -15.43 22.60 -1.74
C GLU A 237 -16.11 21.76 -0.64
N LYS A 238 -16.00 20.42 -0.69
CA LYS A 238 -16.55 19.50 0.32
C LYS A 238 -15.54 19.11 1.41
N THR A 239 -14.48 19.91 1.55
CA THR A 239 -13.38 19.64 2.48
C THR A 239 -13.16 20.79 3.47
N PRO A 240 -14.14 21.09 4.34
CA PRO A 240 -14.06 22.25 5.24
C PRO A 240 -13.10 22.04 6.43
N TYR A 241 -12.57 20.83 6.60
CA TYR A 241 -11.79 20.41 7.77
C TYR A 241 -10.27 20.34 7.51
N ALA A 242 -9.80 20.68 6.31
CA ALA A 242 -8.38 20.69 5.96
C ALA A 242 -8.03 21.94 5.15
N LYS A 243 -6.76 22.33 5.15
CA LYS A 243 -6.26 23.42 4.30
C LYS A 243 -6.18 22.92 2.86
N THR A 244 -6.94 23.54 1.94
CA THR A 244 -7.00 23.09 0.54
C THR A 244 -6.28 23.99 -0.44
N VAL A 245 -5.81 23.39 -1.55
CA VAL A 245 -5.46 24.12 -2.78
C VAL A 245 -6.59 24.05 -3.78
N LYS A 246 -6.70 25.07 -4.65
CA LYS A 246 -7.80 25.16 -5.62
C LYS A 246 -7.70 24.16 -6.77
N THR A 247 -6.49 23.87 -7.23
CA THR A 247 -6.26 23.00 -8.39
C THR A 247 -4.97 22.21 -8.23
N ALA A 248 -4.96 21.00 -8.76
CA ALA A 248 -3.74 20.21 -8.94
C ALA A 248 -3.71 19.61 -10.35
N ARG A 249 -2.58 19.74 -11.04
CA ARG A 249 -2.31 19.11 -12.33
C ARG A 249 -0.97 18.39 -12.26
N TRP A 250 -0.87 17.19 -12.83
CA TRP A 250 0.40 16.46 -12.77
C TRP A 250 0.60 15.60 -14.00
N GLU A 251 1.87 15.36 -14.28
CA GLU A 251 2.30 14.41 -15.30
C GLU A 251 3.70 13.91 -14.94
N TYR A 252 3.82 12.61 -14.66
CA TYR A 252 5.12 12.01 -14.39
C TYR A 252 5.20 10.55 -14.80
N SER A 253 6.41 10.17 -15.19
CA SER A 253 6.80 8.79 -15.45
C SER A 253 7.47 8.20 -14.21
N THR A 254 7.34 6.88 -14.04
CA THR A 254 7.93 6.14 -12.93
C THR A 254 8.76 4.98 -13.44
N ARG A 255 9.98 4.83 -12.93
CA ARG A 255 10.79 3.64 -13.09
C ARG A 255 10.79 2.85 -11.78
N PRO A 256 10.05 1.72 -11.69
CA PRO A 256 10.10 0.86 -10.52
C PRO A 256 11.51 0.26 -10.33
N VAL A 257 11.95 0.17 -9.08
CA VAL A 257 13.24 -0.44 -8.70
C VAL A 257 13.01 -1.77 -7.98
N TYR A 258 12.06 -1.81 -7.04
CA TYR A 258 11.64 -3.03 -6.36
C TYR A 258 10.19 -2.93 -5.85
N GLY A 259 9.52 -4.07 -5.80
CA GLY A 259 8.19 -4.27 -5.22
C GLY A 259 8.30 -4.78 -3.78
N TRP A 260 7.78 -5.98 -3.51
CA TRP A 260 7.87 -6.65 -2.20
C TRP A 260 8.78 -7.89 -2.28
N GLY A 261 10.09 -7.69 -2.21
CA GLY A 261 11.08 -8.75 -2.38
C GLY A 261 12.49 -8.20 -2.59
N ASN A 262 13.49 -9.10 -2.66
CA ASN A 262 14.86 -8.67 -2.95
C ASN A 262 14.95 -8.00 -4.33
N VAL A 263 15.97 -7.14 -4.50
CA VAL A 263 16.24 -6.54 -5.79
C VAL A 263 16.64 -7.64 -6.78
N GLY A 264 15.97 -7.66 -7.94
CA GLY A 264 16.22 -8.66 -8.97
C GLY A 264 15.63 -10.05 -8.69
N SER A 265 14.88 -10.25 -7.60
CA SER A 265 14.13 -11.49 -7.35
C SER A 265 12.66 -11.38 -7.74
N THR A 266 11.95 -12.51 -7.70
CA THR A 266 10.48 -12.55 -7.75
C THR A 266 9.91 -11.68 -6.63
N GLN A 267 8.88 -10.90 -6.96
CA GLN A 267 8.16 -10.05 -6.01
C GLN A 267 6.98 -10.83 -5.41
N LYS A 268 6.65 -10.56 -4.15
CA LYS A 268 5.73 -11.38 -3.35
C LYS A 268 4.44 -10.63 -3.01
N SER A 269 3.44 -11.40 -2.57
CA SER A 269 2.24 -10.85 -1.93
C SER A 269 2.60 -10.33 -0.54
N THR A 270 2.19 -9.11 -0.21
CA THR A 270 2.47 -8.48 1.09
C THR A 270 1.83 -9.24 2.26
N ALA A 271 0.70 -9.91 2.04
CA ALA A 271 -0.03 -10.68 3.04
C ALA A 271 0.02 -12.21 2.78
N GLY A 272 0.98 -12.67 1.96
CA GLY A 272 1.12 -14.07 1.58
C GLY A 272 -0.02 -14.57 0.68
N TRP A 273 -0.13 -15.89 0.52
CA TRP A 273 -1.09 -16.51 -0.40
C TRP A 273 -2.56 -16.38 0.05
N LEU A 274 -2.82 -16.18 1.35
CA LEU A 274 -4.16 -15.94 1.87
C LEU A 274 -4.78 -14.64 1.35
N ALA A 275 -3.97 -13.69 0.85
CA ALA A 275 -4.45 -12.49 0.20
C ALA A 275 -5.29 -12.76 -1.07
N ALA A 276 -5.23 -13.98 -1.61
CA ALA A 276 -6.05 -14.41 -2.75
C ALA A 276 -7.54 -14.65 -2.42
N PHE A 277 -7.90 -14.75 -1.14
CA PHE A 277 -9.28 -15.07 -0.74
C PHE A 277 -9.95 -13.87 -0.06
N PRO A 278 -11.19 -13.49 -0.45
CA PRO A 278 -11.91 -12.30 0.05
C PRO A 278 -12.38 -12.40 1.51
N VAL A 279 -11.82 -13.35 2.25
CA VAL A 279 -12.23 -13.73 3.61
C VAL A 279 -11.38 -12.98 4.64
N PHE A 280 -10.25 -12.38 4.22
CA PHE A 280 -9.30 -11.68 5.10
C PHE A 280 -9.22 -10.18 4.78
N GLU A 281 -10.35 -9.49 4.88
CA GLU A 281 -10.47 -8.07 4.54
C GLU A 281 -10.18 -7.12 5.73
N PRO A 282 -9.67 -5.90 5.46
CA PRO A 282 -9.17 -5.45 4.18
C PRO A 282 -7.86 -6.14 3.81
N HIS A 283 -7.66 -6.29 2.52
CA HIS A 283 -6.41 -6.69 1.92
C HIS A 283 -5.52 -5.47 1.66
N TRP A 284 -4.23 -5.74 1.54
CA TRP A 284 -3.22 -4.73 1.30
C TRP A 284 -2.07 -5.31 0.48
N GLN A 285 -1.60 -4.55 -0.51
CA GLN A 285 -0.48 -4.94 -1.37
C GLN A 285 0.41 -3.75 -1.65
N ILE A 286 1.71 -3.92 -1.41
CA ILE A 286 2.71 -2.97 -1.88
C ILE A 286 2.97 -3.25 -3.36
N CYS A 287 2.66 -2.27 -4.22
CA CYS A 287 2.82 -2.37 -5.67
C CYS A 287 4.23 -1.96 -6.12
N MET A 288 4.88 -1.10 -5.34
CA MET A 288 6.25 -0.63 -5.54
C MET A 288 6.78 -0.07 -4.21
N ALA A 289 7.72 -0.75 -3.55
CA ALA A 289 8.32 -0.24 -2.31
C ALA A 289 9.44 0.78 -2.58
N GLY A 290 9.95 0.82 -3.81
CA GLY A 290 10.90 1.83 -4.27
C GLY A 290 10.87 2.00 -5.79
N GLY A 291 10.79 3.26 -6.22
CA GLY A 291 10.81 3.69 -7.61
C GLY A 291 11.44 5.07 -7.76
N LEU A 292 11.67 5.47 -9.00
CA LEU A 292 12.23 6.78 -9.34
C LEU A 292 11.32 7.46 -10.37
N SER A 293 10.72 8.58 -9.99
CA SER A 293 9.80 9.33 -10.82
C SER A 293 10.46 10.56 -11.44
N THR A 294 10.06 10.89 -12.67
CA THR A 294 10.49 12.10 -13.38
C THR A 294 9.29 12.75 -14.03
N GLY A 295 9.12 14.05 -13.79
CA GLY A 295 7.99 14.82 -14.30
C GLY A 295 7.72 16.07 -13.47
N TRP A 296 6.45 16.45 -13.39
CA TRP A 296 6.05 17.69 -12.76
C TRP A 296 4.68 17.59 -12.09
N ILE A 297 4.47 18.43 -11.09
CA ILE A 297 3.21 18.63 -10.38
C ILE A 297 2.99 20.14 -10.25
N GLU A 298 1.90 20.63 -10.81
CA GLU A 298 1.37 21.97 -10.53
C GLU A 298 0.39 21.87 -9.35
N TRP A 299 0.72 22.62 -8.31
CA TRP A 299 0.04 22.61 -7.02
C TRP A 299 -0.39 24.04 -6.69
N GLY A 300 -1.67 24.34 -6.91
CA GLY A 300 -2.15 25.72 -6.90
C GLY A 300 -1.43 26.58 -7.94
N GLU A 301 -0.68 27.58 -7.47
CA GLU A 301 0.08 28.50 -8.31
C GLU A 301 1.54 28.08 -8.52
N GLU A 302 2.01 27.05 -7.80
CA GLU A 302 3.40 26.62 -7.84
C GLU A 302 3.58 25.36 -8.71
N ARG A 303 4.72 25.25 -9.39
CA ARG A 303 5.11 24.06 -10.15
C ARG A 303 6.35 23.41 -9.54
N TYR A 304 6.24 22.13 -9.25
CA TYR A 304 7.29 21.28 -8.73
C TYR A 304 7.78 20.36 -9.84
N GLU A 305 9.02 20.54 -10.26
CA GLU A 305 9.66 19.70 -11.27
C GLU A 305 10.74 18.84 -10.62
N PHE A 306 10.80 17.57 -11.00
CA PHE A 306 11.67 16.60 -10.36
C PHE A 306 12.16 15.55 -11.35
N GLN A 307 13.36 15.05 -11.07
CA GLN A 307 14.01 14.02 -11.87
C GLN A 307 14.53 12.93 -10.94
N ASN A 308 14.21 11.67 -11.25
CA ASN A 308 14.54 10.52 -10.42
C ASN A 308 14.17 10.69 -8.93
N ALA A 309 13.03 11.32 -8.66
CA ALA A 309 12.49 11.49 -7.32
C ALA A 309 12.09 10.13 -6.70
N PRO A 310 12.48 9.81 -5.46
CA PRO A 310 12.06 8.59 -4.77
C PRO A 310 10.54 8.44 -4.77
N SER A 311 10.05 7.23 -5.01
CA SER A 311 8.62 6.97 -5.17
C SER A 311 8.17 5.64 -4.59
N TYR A 312 6.89 5.58 -4.27
CA TYR A 312 6.25 4.44 -3.62
C TYR A 312 4.83 4.24 -4.13
N SER A 313 4.31 3.00 -4.09
CA SER A 313 2.87 2.76 -4.31
C SER A 313 2.35 1.50 -3.63
N GLU A 314 1.08 1.55 -3.24
CA GLU A 314 0.34 0.48 -2.60
C GLU A 314 -1.15 0.53 -2.95
N LYS A 315 -1.89 -0.49 -2.51
CA LYS A 315 -3.34 -0.58 -2.69
C LYS A 315 -4.01 -1.39 -1.60
N ASN A 316 -5.30 -1.11 -1.38
CA ASN A 316 -6.16 -1.81 -0.43
C ASN A 316 -7.48 -2.19 -1.09
N TRP A 317 -8.08 -3.30 -0.69
CA TRP A 317 -9.44 -3.65 -1.11
C TRP A 317 -10.17 -4.45 -0.04
N GLY A 318 -11.50 -4.37 -0.05
CA GLY A 318 -12.37 -5.11 0.85
C GLY A 318 -13.62 -4.31 1.21
N ALA A 319 -14.28 -4.61 2.33
CA ALA A 319 -15.47 -3.88 2.75
C ALA A 319 -15.21 -2.45 3.27
N GLY A 320 -14.02 -2.20 3.83
CA GLY A 320 -13.58 -0.92 4.40
C GLY A 320 -12.18 -1.05 5.01
N PHE A 321 -11.55 0.08 5.36
CA PHE A 321 -10.28 0.09 6.11
C PHE A 321 -10.42 -0.59 7.49
N PRO A 322 -9.31 -0.98 8.15
CA PRO A 322 -9.37 -1.59 9.48
C PRO A 322 -10.06 -0.69 10.49
N ARG A 323 -10.54 -1.25 11.60
CA ARG A 323 -11.20 -0.44 12.65
C ARG A 323 -10.28 0.63 13.23
N LYS A 324 -8.98 0.33 13.32
CA LYS A 324 -7.93 1.21 13.84
C LYS A 324 -6.61 0.81 13.19
N TRP A 325 -5.82 1.76 12.72
CA TRP A 325 -4.53 1.47 12.08
C TRP A 325 -3.51 2.58 12.23
N PHE A 326 -2.23 2.22 12.08
CA PHE A 326 -1.13 3.16 11.90
C PHE A 326 -0.34 2.78 10.66
N TRP A 327 0.36 3.75 10.08
CA TRP A 327 1.22 3.55 8.92
C TRP A 327 2.42 4.51 8.99
N VAL A 328 3.58 4.04 8.54
CA VAL A 328 4.84 4.79 8.47
C VAL A 328 5.57 4.38 7.20
N GLN A 329 5.99 5.34 6.39
CA GLN A 329 6.65 5.06 5.11
C GLN A 329 7.69 6.12 4.77
N CYS A 330 8.86 5.68 4.29
CA CYS A 330 9.93 6.59 3.90
C CYS A 330 10.85 5.98 2.83
N ASN A 331 11.31 6.81 1.89
CA ASN A 331 12.35 6.45 0.91
C ASN A 331 13.52 7.46 0.90
N VAL A 332 13.53 8.43 1.82
CA VAL A 332 14.53 9.50 1.83
C VAL A 332 15.25 9.45 3.16
N PHE A 333 16.47 8.92 3.18
CA PHE A 333 17.25 8.72 4.40
C PHE A 333 18.63 9.36 4.31
N LYS A 334 19.13 9.79 5.47
CA LYS A 334 20.52 10.20 5.71
C LYS A 334 21.23 9.12 6.50
N GLY A 335 22.53 8.92 6.24
CA GLY A 335 23.38 7.96 6.96
C GLY A 335 23.56 6.60 6.30
N ALA A 336 22.86 6.32 5.19
CA ALA A 336 23.08 5.11 4.39
C ALA A 336 24.07 5.34 3.25
N SER A 337 24.77 4.28 2.84
CA SER A 337 25.64 4.28 1.65
C SER A 337 24.88 4.06 0.33
N GLY A 338 23.57 3.82 0.40
CA GLY A 338 22.71 3.58 -0.75
C GLY A 338 21.24 3.77 -0.39
N GLU A 339 20.35 3.49 -1.35
CA GLU A 339 18.91 3.67 -1.20
C GLU A 339 18.33 2.81 -0.07
N VAL A 340 17.44 3.42 0.70
CA VAL A 340 16.68 2.77 1.77
C VAL A 340 15.20 3.00 1.52
N GLY A 341 14.43 1.92 1.50
CA GLY A 341 12.97 1.98 1.48
C GLY A 341 12.39 1.36 2.74
N LEU A 342 11.48 2.05 3.40
CA LEU A 342 10.76 1.59 4.58
C LEU A 342 9.25 1.63 4.32
N THR A 343 8.58 0.53 4.67
CA THR A 343 7.13 0.46 4.86
C THR A 343 6.86 -0.23 6.20
N CYS A 344 6.05 0.38 7.04
CA CYS A 344 5.63 -0.16 8.32
C CYS A 344 4.15 0.15 8.53
N ALA A 345 3.34 -0.84 8.88
CA ALA A 345 1.93 -0.62 9.19
C ALA A 345 1.42 -1.64 10.17
N GLY A 346 0.34 -1.27 10.87
CA GLY A 346 -0.39 -2.18 11.74
C GLY A 346 -1.86 -1.80 11.83
N GLY A 347 -2.71 -2.79 12.04
CA GLY A 347 -4.15 -2.63 12.02
C GLY A 347 -4.88 -3.64 12.91
N LEU A 348 -6.00 -3.18 13.48
CA LEU A 348 -6.99 -4.01 14.13
C LEU A 348 -8.00 -4.48 13.08
N ARG A 349 -7.72 -5.65 12.49
CA ARG A 349 -8.50 -6.22 11.37
C ARG A 349 -9.59 -7.15 11.91
N GLN A 350 -10.78 -7.09 11.32
CA GLN A 350 -11.86 -8.03 11.64
C GLN A 350 -11.60 -9.37 10.95
N LEU A 351 -11.68 -10.46 11.72
CA LEU A 351 -11.59 -11.82 11.19
C LEU A 351 -12.96 -12.32 10.70
N PRO A 352 -13.00 -13.18 9.68
CA PRO A 352 -14.22 -13.77 9.15
C PRO A 352 -14.85 -14.75 10.16
N GLY A 353 -16.15 -14.60 10.45
CA GLY A 353 -16.89 -15.50 11.34
C GLY A 353 -18.18 -14.89 11.91
N LEU A 354 -18.93 -15.68 12.70
CA LEU A 354 -20.16 -15.25 13.39
C LEU A 354 -19.90 -14.36 14.63
N SER A 355 -18.65 -14.25 15.08
CA SER A 355 -18.24 -13.41 16.21
C SER A 355 -17.44 -12.19 15.73
N GLU A 356 -17.53 -11.07 16.45
CA GLU A 356 -16.70 -9.87 16.27
C GLU A 356 -15.25 -10.11 16.74
N THR A 357 -14.58 -11.08 16.13
CA THR A 357 -13.18 -11.38 16.45
C THR A 357 -12.27 -10.43 15.68
N PHE A 358 -11.32 -9.81 16.37
CA PHE A 358 -10.32 -8.94 15.76
C PHE A 358 -8.92 -9.52 15.94
N GLU A 359 -8.05 -9.28 14.98
CA GLU A 359 -6.63 -9.58 15.08
C GLU A 359 -5.77 -8.32 15.00
N ASN A 360 -4.64 -8.39 15.70
CA ASN A 360 -3.58 -7.41 15.66
C ASN A 360 -2.58 -7.86 14.59
N ALA A 361 -2.70 -7.30 13.39
CA ALA A 361 -1.80 -7.55 12.28
C ALA A 361 -0.86 -6.35 12.12
N ALA A 362 0.43 -6.61 11.91
CA ALA A 362 1.41 -5.57 11.61
C ALA A 362 2.57 -6.17 10.81
N LEU A 363 3.27 -5.30 10.10
CA LEU A 363 4.48 -5.66 9.38
C LEU A 363 5.48 -4.51 9.29
N ILE A 364 6.72 -4.87 9.04
CA ILE A 364 7.80 -3.96 8.65
C ILE A 364 8.53 -4.57 7.45
N GLY A 365 8.68 -3.80 6.39
CA GLY A 365 9.52 -4.12 5.25
C GLY A 365 10.60 -3.04 5.06
N VAL A 366 11.86 -3.44 5.05
CA VAL A 366 12.98 -2.55 4.74
C VAL A 366 13.79 -3.09 3.56
N HIS A 367 14.05 -2.24 2.58
CA HIS A 367 14.97 -2.52 1.49
C HIS A 367 16.26 -1.74 1.73
N TYR A 368 17.40 -2.43 1.79
CA TYR A 368 18.73 -1.81 1.88
C TYR A 368 19.79 -2.74 1.30
N GLY A 369 20.73 -2.18 0.51
CA GLY A 369 21.83 -2.96 -0.07
C GLY A 369 21.39 -4.10 -0.99
N GLY A 370 20.22 -3.99 -1.62
CA GLY A 370 19.62 -5.04 -2.45
C GLY A 370 18.89 -6.14 -1.68
N ILE A 371 18.90 -6.10 -0.35
CA ILE A 371 18.26 -7.06 0.55
C ILE A 371 16.93 -6.51 1.05
N PHE A 372 15.92 -7.38 1.09
CA PHE A 372 14.63 -7.14 1.70
C PHE A 372 14.55 -7.79 3.08
N TYR A 373 14.50 -6.94 4.11
CA TYR A 373 14.31 -7.31 5.51
C TYR A 373 12.81 -7.25 5.82
N GLU A 374 12.20 -8.43 5.97
CA GLU A 374 10.76 -8.57 6.20
C GLU A 374 10.47 -9.06 7.62
N PHE A 375 9.56 -8.37 8.29
CA PHE A 375 9.01 -8.75 9.59
C PHE A 375 7.48 -8.78 9.47
N VAL A 376 6.92 -9.98 9.44
CA VAL A 376 5.51 -10.26 9.19
C VAL A 376 5.08 -11.41 10.12
N PRO A 377 3.78 -11.62 10.37
CA PRO A 377 3.33 -12.55 11.42
C PRO A 377 3.78 -14.01 11.26
N TRP A 378 4.18 -14.44 10.07
CA TRP A 378 4.68 -15.80 9.81
C TRP A 378 6.19 -15.96 9.95
N ASN A 379 6.98 -14.88 9.96
CA ASN A 379 8.43 -14.96 10.07
C ASN A 379 9.00 -14.19 11.27
N GLY A 380 8.19 -13.40 11.98
CA GLY A 380 8.65 -12.54 13.06
C GLY A 380 7.52 -12.02 13.93
N VAL A 381 7.89 -11.20 14.88
CA VAL A 381 7.00 -10.52 15.82
C VAL A 381 7.20 -9.02 15.68
N VAL A 382 6.11 -8.27 15.56
CA VAL A 382 6.12 -6.81 15.57
C VAL A 382 5.39 -6.32 16.82
N GLU A 383 6.00 -5.39 17.53
CA GLU A 383 5.47 -4.72 18.72
C GLU A 383 5.44 -3.22 18.47
N TRP A 384 4.42 -2.52 18.94
CA TRP A 384 4.26 -1.09 18.71
C TRP A 384 3.72 -0.35 19.93
N GLU A 385 4.04 0.93 19.96
CA GLU A 385 3.50 1.96 20.82
C GLU A 385 3.23 3.21 19.98
N VAL A 386 1.96 3.50 19.72
CA VAL A 386 1.54 4.63 18.87
C VAL A 386 0.60 5.53 19.68
N THR A 387 0.93 6.81 19.81
CA THR A 387 0.07 7.77 20.52
C THR A 387 -1.17 8.11 19.71
N GLN A 388 -2.07 8.93 20.25
CA GLN A 388 -3.22 9.44 19.50
C GLN A 388 -2.78 10.22 18.24
N TRP A 389 -1.63 10.89 18.32
CA TRP A 389 -0.97 11.56 17.22
C TRP A 389 0.47 11.94 17.62
N GLY A 390 1.38 11.99 16.66
CA GLY A 390 2.70 12.61 16.81
C GLY A 390 3.83 11.70 17.27
N TYR A 391 3.56 10.43 17.60
CA TYR A 391 4.60 9.47 17.98
C TYR A 391 4.25 8.03 17.59
N TRP A 392 5.22 7.37 16.95
CA TRP A 392 5.18 5.97 16.55
C TRP A 392 6.50 5.31 16.96
N HIS A 393 6.44 4.33 17.84
CA HIS A 393 7.57 3.44 18.14
C HIS A 393 7.19 2.02 17.76
N VAL A 394 7.97 1.41 16.88
CA VAL A 394 7.71 0.06 16.38
C VAL A 394 9.01 -0.73 16.44
N THR A 395 8.97 -1.89 17.06
CA THR A 395 10.09 -2.82 17.08
C THR A 395 9.67 -4.15 16.48
N ALA A 396 10.61 -4.85 15.87
CA ALA A 396 10.35 -6.21 15.44
C ALA A 396 11.60 -7.08 15.53
N TYR A 397 11.37 -8.38 15.59
CA TYR A 397 12.42 -9.38 15.54
C TYR A 397 11.95 -10.64 14.83
N ASN A 398 12.88 -11.28 14.13
CA ASN A 398 12.71 -12.63 13.60
C ASN A 398 13.86 -13.50 14.13
N GLU A 399 14.12 -14.65 13.50
CA GLU A 399 15.21 -15.55 13.90
C GLU A 399 16.59 -14.87 13.83
N THR A 400 16.83 -14.03 12.82
CA THR A 400 18.15 -13.54 12.44
C THR A 400 18.39 -12.06 12.71
N HIS A 401 17.33 -11.24 12.74
CA HIS A 401 17.41 -9.78 12.79
C HIS A 401 16.49 -9.17 13.86
N LYS A 402 16.89 -7.99 14.33
CA LYS A 402 16.06 -7.06 15.12
C LYS A 402 15.99 -5.73 14.37
N ILE A 403 14.85 -5.05 14.44
CA ILE A 403 14.62 -3.72 13.91
C ILE A 403 13.96 -2.84 14.97
N GLU A 404 14.29 -1.55 14.94
CA GLU A 404 13.67 -0.51 15.74
C GLU A 404 13.42 0.71 14.87
N LEU A 405 12.20 1.22 14.97
CA LEU A 405 11.68 2.36 14.24
C LEU A 405 11.09 3.33 15.25
N GLU A 406 11.50 4.58 15.18
CA GLU A 406 10.90 5.67 15.95
C GLU A 406 10.60 6.83 15.01
N ALA A 407 9.34 7.24 14.95
CA ALA A 407 8.88 8.39 14.19
C ALA A 407 8.17 9.38 15.11
N SER A 408 8.39 10.68 14.89
CA SER A 408 7.67 11.72 15.61
C SER A 408 7.44 12.95 14.74
N THR A 409 6.37 13.68 15.03
CA THR A 409 6.09 14.97 14.39
C THR A 409 5.49 15.93 15.40
N LYS A 410 5.73 17.22 15.18
CA LYS A 410 5.06 18.32 15.88
C LYS A 410 3.95 18.94 15.03
N ASP A 411 3.90 18.60 13.74
CA ASP A 411 2.87 19.09 12.84
C ASP A 411 1.52 18.53 13.28
N PRO A 412 0.44 19.32 13.16
CA PRO A 412 -0.89 18.88 13.58
C PRO A 412 -1.42 17.73 12.72
N GLY A 413 -0.82 17.47 11.56
CA GLY A 413 -1.29 16.55 10.53
C GLY A 413 -2.54 17.03 9.81
N THR A 414 -2.82 16.41 8.67
CA THR A 414 -3.97 16.73 7.81
C THR A 414 -4.96 15.58 7.84
N THR A 415 -6.23 15.92 8.10
CA THR A 415 -7.32 14.94 8.05
C THR A 415 -7.65 14.57 6.61
N LEU A 416 -7.60 13.28 6.30
CA LEU A 416 -7.89 12.72 4.97
C LEU A 416 -9.13 11.82 5.01
N ARG A 417 -9.67 11.54 3.82
CA ARG A 417 -10.76 10.58 3.69
C ARG A 417 -10.23 9.16 3.46
N ALA A 418 -10.90 8.18 4.03
CA ALA A 418 -10.69 6.77 3.75
C ALA A 418 -12.04 6.03 3.65
N PRO A 419 -12.17 4.99 2.82
CA PRO A 419 -13.35 4.12 2.80
C PRO A 419 -13.55 3.39 4.12
N THR A 420 -14.69 3.58 4.77
CA THR A 420 -15.08 2.93 6.02
C THR A 420 -16.36 2.11 5.84
N THR A 421 -16.51 1.06 6.64
CA THR A 421 -17.68 0.18 6.57
C THR A 421 -18.99 0.89 6.95
N GLU A 422 -18.89 1.91 7.81
CA GLU A 422 -19.99 2.64 8.43
C GLU A 422 -20.34 3.93 7.69
N ALA A 423 -19.36 4.64 7.11
CA ALA A 423 -19.55 5.98 6.55
C ALA A 423 -19.04 6.15 5.11
N GLY A 424 -18.52 5.07 4.48
CA GLY A 424 -17.95 5.13 3.14
C GLY A 424 -16.69 6.00 3.10
N PHE A 425 -16.44 6.67 1.98
CA PHE A 425 -15.32 7.60 1.81
C PHE A 425 -15.46 8.87 2.67
N ALA A 426 -15.08 8.75 3.94
CA ALA A 426 -15.28 9.75 4.98
C ALA A 426 -13.96 10.16 5.66
N ALA A 427 -13.94 11.33 6.31
CA ALA A 427 -12.80 11.81 7.09
C ALA A 427 -12.49 10.84 8.25
N ALA A 428 -11.46 10.01 8.07
CA ALA A 428 -11.24 8.83 8.91
C ALA A 428 -9.77 8.57 9.27
N CYS A 429 -8.84 9.32 8.69
CA CYS A 429 -7.42 9.27 9.07
C CYS A 429 -6.81 10.66 9.15
N LYS A 430 -5.65 10.71 9.79
CA LYS A 430 -4.78 11.87 9.88
C LYS A 430 -3.39 11.45 9.43
N ASP A 431 -2.82 12.19 8.49
CA ASP A 431 -1.53 11.92 7.86
C ASP A 431 -0.66 13.19 7.85
N THR A 432 0.65 13.01 7.78
CA THR A 432 1.62 14.08 7.49
C THR A 432 2.81 13.47 6.77
N CYS A 433 3.46 14.25 5.90
CA CYS A 433 4.68 13.85 5.22
C CYS A 433 5.96 14.45 5.81
N THR A 434 5.88 15.06 6.99
CA THR A 434 6.97 15.77 7.66
C THR A 434 7.20 15.23 9.07
N ALA A 435 7.56 13.95 9.16
CA ALA A 435 8.00 13.34 10.42
C ALA A 435 9.52 13.10 10.46
N ASP A 436 10.09 13.35 11.63
CA ASP A 436 11.44 12.92 11.98
C ASP A 436 11.39 11.41 12.27
N LEU A 437 12.33 10.67 11.69
CA LEU A 437 12.39 9.22 11.75
C LEU A 437 13.79 8.74 12.05
N THR A 438 13.90 7.74 12.93
CA THR A 438 15.11 6.93 13.13
C THR A 438 14.78 5.47 12.83
N LEU A 439 15.64 4.80 12.05
CA LEU A 439 15.53 3.40 11.71
C LEU A 439 16.85 2.69 11.96
N LYS A 440 16.80 1.60 12.74
CA LYS A 440 17.96 0.78 13.07
C LYS A 440 17.70 -0.70 12.85
N ILE A 441 18.68 -1.41 12.28
CA ILE A 441 18.63 -2.86 12.04
C ILE A 441 19.90 -3.51 12.58
N TRP A 442 19.73 -4.64 13.28
CA TRP A 442 20.83 -5.43 13.83
C TRP A 442 20.72 -6.90 13.42
N GLU A 443 21.86 -7.54 13.26
CA GLU A 443 21.99 -9.01 13.27
C GLU A 443 21.93 -9.51 14.72
N LYS A 444 21.07 -10.49 15.01
CA LYS A 444 20.86 -11.00 16.37
C LYS A 444 22.03 -11.83 16.88
N ALA A 445 22.70 -12.59 16.00
CA ALA A 445 23.71 -13.57 16.40
C ALA A 445 24.90 -12.92 17.14
N ASN A 446 25.30 -11.72 16.73
CA ASN A 446 26.47 -11.01 17.26
C ASN A 446 26.17 -9.56 17.66
N GLY A 447 24.92 -9.09 17.52
CA GLY A 447 24.54 -7.71 17.80
C GLY A 447 25.08 -6.67 16.81
N LYS A 448 25.59 -7.09 15.65
CA LYS A 448 26.16 -6.19 14.65
C LYS A 448 25.08 -5.28 14.08
N LEU A 449 25.34 -3.97 14.14
CA LEU A 449 24.52 -2.94 13.49
C LEU A 449 24.69 -3.02 11.97
N ILE A 450 23.58 -3.18 11.25
CA ILE A 450 23.52 -3.27 9.79
C ILE A 450 23.15 -1.91 9.19
N LEU A 451 22.22 -1.20 9.81
CA LEU A 451 21.68 0.06 9.35
C LEU A 451 21.35 0.95 10.55
N ASP A 452 21.73 2.23 10.48
CA ASP A 452 21.34 3.29 11.42
C ASP A 452 21.20 4.58 10.63
N VAL A 453 19.96 4.99 10.40
CA VAL A 453 19.62 6.07 9.49
C VAL A 453 18.52 6.93 10.04
N THR A 454 18.49 8.18 9.57
CA THR A 454 17.48 9.16 9.95
C THR A 454 16.81 9.78 8.74
N SER A 455 15.57 10.25 8.89
CA SER A 455 14.86 11.05 7.89
C SER A 455 14.13 12.21 8.57
N ASP A 456 13.97 13.32 7.85
CA ASP A 456 13.08 14.44 8.17
C ASP A 456 11.91 14.54 7.16
N MET A 457 11.62 13.45 6.46
CA MET A 457 10.62 13.37 5.38
C MET A 457 9.78 12.08 5.43
N ALA A 458 9.65 11.48 6.62
CA ALA A 458 8.81 10.29 6.76
C ALA A 458 7.33 10.68 6.69
N ALA A 459 6.54 9.84 6.02
CA ALA A 459 5.09 9.93 6.03
C ALA A 459 4.54 9.04 7.15
N VAL A 460 3.63 9.59 7.97
CA VAL A 460 3.09 8.93 9.16
C VAL A 460 1.59 9.15 9.29
N GLU A 461 0.87 8.08 9.56
CA GLU A 461 -0.58 8.09 9.62
C GLU A 461 -1.10 7.37 10.87
N VAL A 462 -2.22 7.88 11.39
CA VAL A 462 -3.16 7.12 12.23
C VAL A 462 -4.55 7.22 11.62
N GLY A 463 -5.32 6.15 11.70
CA GLY A 463 -6.70 6.17 11.23
C GLY A 463 -7.64 5.24 11.97
N GLY A 464 -8.91 5.39 11.65
CA GLY A 464 -10.02 4.73 12.30
C GLY A 464 -10.15 5.22 13.74
N GLY A 465 -10.54 4.32 14.64
CA GLY A 465 -10.59 4.64 16.05
C GLY A 465 -11.57 3.78 16.85
N PRO A 466 -11.91 4.25 18.07
CA PRO A 466 -11.45 5.49 18.68
C PRO A 466 -9.97 5.48 19.13
N TRP A 467 -9.33 6.66 19.13
CA TRP A 467 -7.99 6.91 19.66
C TRP A 467 -8.09 7.65 21.00
N PHE A 468 -8.41 6.96 22.09
CA PHE A 468 -8.52 7.57 23.41
C PHE A 468 -7.19 7.65 24.17
N ASN A 469 -6.31 6.68 23.95
CA ASN A 469 -5.02 6.53 24.62
C ASN A 469 -3.99 5.99 23.63
N THR A 470 -2.72 6.01 24.04
CA THR A 470 -1.63 5.30 23.35
C THR A 470 -2.01 3.84 23.10
N TRP A 471 -1.89 3.41 21.85
CA TRP A 471 -2.10 2.04 21.44
C TRP A 471 -0.80 1.27 21.52
N LYS A 472 -0.70 0.40 22.52
CA LYS A 472 0.35 -0.61 22.61
C LYS A 472 -0.18 -1.93 22.09
N GLY A 473 0.59 -2.61 21.25
CA GLY A 473 0.17 -3.87 20.68
C GLY A 473 1.33 -4.72 20.22
N ARG A 474 0.99 -5.97 19.91
CA ARG A 474 1.91 -6.99 19.41
C ARG A 474 1.15 -7.81 18.38
N THR A 475 1.84 -8.22 17.32
CA THR A 475 1.30 -9.15 16.34
C THR A 475 0.85 -10.43 17.03
N TYR A 476 -0.41 -10.79 16.82
CA TYR A 476 -0.98 -12.06 17.27
C TYR A 476 -1.80 -12.63 16.13
N THR A 477 -1.40 -13.81 15.67
CA THR A 477 -2.14 -14.58 14.67
C THR A 477 -2.65 -15.85 15.34
N PRO A 478 -3.97 -16.12 15.32
CA PRO A 478 -4.53 -17.37 15.85
C PRO A 478 -3.83 -18.60 15.25
N GLU A 479 -3.61 -19.65 16.04
CA GLU A 479 -2.84 -20.84 15.60
C GLU A 479 -3.34 -21.44 14.27
N ILE A 480 -4.67 -21.45 14.06
CA ILE A 480 -5.27 -22.01 12.85
C ILE A 480 -4.89 -21.20 11.59
N VAL A 481 -4.81 -19.88 11.72
CA VAL A 481 -4.38 -18.98 10.65
C VAL A 481 -2.88 -19.09 10.44
N SER A 482 -2.10 -19.18 11.53
CA SER A 482 -0.64 -19.36 11.48
C SER A 482 -0.24 -20.65 10.75
N ARG A 483 -0.93 -21.78 11.00
CA ARG A 483 -0.66 -23.04 10.28
C ARG A 483 -0.96 -22.95 8.79
N ALA A 484 -2.02 -22.23 8.41
CA ALA A 484 -2.38 -22.05 7.00
C ALA A 484 -1.40 -21.13 6.27
N ILE A 485 -1.03 -19.97 6.85
CA ILE A 485 -0.10 -19.01 6.24
C ILE A 485 1.26 -19.64 5.96
N ASN A 486 1.75 -20.50 6.86
CA ASN A 486 3.05 -21.15 6.73
C ASN A 486 3.14 -22.24 5.64
N LEU A 487 2.05 -22.55 4.94
CA LEU A 487 2.09 -23.46 3.80
C LEU A 487 2.61 -22.72 2.55
N PRO A 488 3.69 -23.20 1.89
CA PRO A 488 4.26 -22.54 0.72
C PRO A 488 3.41 -22.84 -0.52
N ILE A 489 2.28 -22.15 -0.66
CA ILE A 489 1.38 -22.30 -1.81
C ILE A 489 1.66 -21.17 -2.81
N ASP A 490 2.22 -21.53 -3.97
CA ASP A 490 2.39 -20.61 -5.11
C ASP A 490 1.08 -20.55 -5.92
N VAL A 491 0.12 -19.77 -5.43
CA VAL A 491 -1.18 -19.58 -6.09
C VAL A 491 -1.01 -19.01 -7.50
N GLU A 492 -0.04 -18.12 -7.71
CA GLU A 492 0.20 -17.49 -9.00
C GLU A 492 0.81 -18.46 -10.01
N GLY A 493 1.74 -19.33 -9.60
CA GLY A 493 2.29 -20.39 -10.44
C GLY A 493 1.24 -21.45 -10.81
N ILE A 494 0.41 -21.88 -9.84
CA ILE A 494 -0.65 -22.87 -10.06
C ILE A 494 -1.72 -22.33 -11.01
N LEU A 495 -2.21 -21.11 -10.77
CA LEU A 495 -3.29 -20.50 -11.56
C LEU A 495 -2.78 -19.78 -12.81
N GLY A 496 -1.47 -19.52 -12.90
CA GLY A 496 -0.80 -18.97 -14.09
C GLY A 496 -0.98 -19.84 -15.34
N SER A 497 -1.13 -21.15 -15.15
CA SER A 497 -1.41 -22.11 -16.21
C SER A 497 -2.88 -22.13 -16.66
N PHE A 498 -3.79 -21.46 -15.93
CA PHE A 498 -5.22 -21.42 -16.19
C PHE A 498 -5.79 -19.99 -16.03
N PRO A 499 -5.57 -19.08 -16.99
CA PRO A 499 -5.93 -17.67 -16.87
C PRO A 499 -7.41 -17.40 -16.57
N LEU A 500 -8.31 -18.28 -17.03
CA LEU A 500 -9.75 -18.19 -16.79
C LEU A 500 -10.16 -18.52 -15.34
N LEU A 501 -9.28 -19.15 -14.57
CA LEU A 501 -9.50 -19.52 -13.17
C LEU A 501 -8.78 -18.58 -12.19
N LYS A 502 -8.07 -17.55 -12.69
CA LYS A 502 -7.41 -16.57 -11.83
C LYS A 502 -8.45 -15.73 -11.07
N PRO A 503 -8.33 -15.60 -9.74
CA PRO A 503 -9.17 -14.70 -8.97
C PRO A 503 -9.01 -13.26 -9.48
N PRO A 504 -10.03 -12.41 -9.34
CA PRO A 504 -9.93 -11.00 -9.65
C PRO A 504 -8.70 -10.36 -9.01
N GLY A 505 -7.95 -9.61 -9.82
CA GLY A 505 -6.78 -8.84 -9.36
C GLY A 505 -5.44 -9.58 -9.35
N LEU A 506 -5.41 -10.90 -9.61
CA LEU A 506 -4.20 -11.72 -9.69
C LEU A 506 -3.60 -11.85 -11.10
#